data_AF-A0ABD3F1Q0-F1
#
_entry.id   AF-A0ABD3F1Q0-F1
#
_cell.length_a   1.000
_cell.length_b   1.000
_cell.length_c   1.000
_cell.angle_alpha   90.00
_cell.angle_beta   90.00
_cell.angle_gamma   90.00
#
_symmetry.space_group_name_H-M   'P 1'
#
loop_
_entity.id
_entity.type
_entity.pdbx_description
1 polymer ?
#
loop_
_entity_poly.entity_id
_entity_poly.type
_entity_poly.pdbx_seq_one_letter_code
_entity_poly.pdbx_strand_id
1 'polypeptide(L)'
;MANTLAPYLSSIRSSLDSALCLRNFPSQTVERHNKPEVELQMSKELLLNPVLICRNEQEKCLIEPSINSTRVSICIKKADEIETILSHKFNRFLMQRAEQFIIMRRVPVEGYDMSFLVVHQHLENMYKHKLIDFIITFMEDIDKEISEMKISLNARGRIVATEFMKQFT
;
A
#
# COMPACT_ATOMS: atom_id res chain seq x y z
N MET A 1 16.17 -19.62 9.98
CA MET A 1 15.19 -19.56 8.87
C MET A 1 15.57 -18.38 8.00
N ALA A 2 15.75 -18.57 6.70
CA ALA A 2 16.25 -17.53 5.80
C ALA A 2 15.33 -16.30 5.81
N ASN A 3 15.91 -15.10 5.84
CA ASN A 3 15.15 -13.85 5.82
C ASN A 3 14.42 -13.69 4.47
N THR A 4 13.15 -14.09 4.41
CA THR A 4 12.33 -14.05 3.17
C THR A 4 11.78 -12.67 2.84
N LEU A 5 11.93 -11.68 3.73
CA LEU A 5 11.43 -10.32 3.49
C LEU A 5 12.26 -9.60 2.41
N ALA A 6 13.59 -9.65 2.53
CA ALA A 6 14.50 -9.02 1.58
C ALA A 6 14.28 -9.47 0.12
N PRO A 7 14.19 -10.78 -0.21
CA PRO A 7 13.92 -11.21 -1.59
C PRO A 7 12.50 -10.85 -2.05
N TYR A 8 11.50 -10.84 -1.17
CA TYR A 8 10.14 -10.40 -1.50
C TYR A 8 10.13 -8.92 -1.91
N LEU A 9 10.74 -8.04 -1.12
CA LEU A 9 10.82 -6.62 -1.40
C LEU A 9 11.68 -6.30 -2.63
N SER A 10 12.78 -7.05 -2.83
CA SER A 10 13.61 -6.93 -4.04
C SER A 10 12.84 -7.29 -5.31
N SER A 11 11.99 -8.33 -5.24
CA SER A 11 11.13 -8.73 -6.34
C SER A 11 10.09 -7.64 -6.66
N ILE A 12 9.42 -7.11 -5.62
CA ILE A 12 8.48 -5.99 -5.78
C ILE A 12 9.16 -4.77 -6.37
N ARG A 13 10.34 -4.38 -5.86
CA ARG A 13 11.13 -3.27 -6.36
C ARG A 13 11.44 -3.40 -7.84
N SER A 14 11.89 -4.57 -8.28
CA SER A 14 12.22 -4.84 -9.69
C SER A 14 10.98 -4.79 -10.58
N SER A 15 9.85 -5.34 -10.10
CA SER A 15 8.58 -5.27 -10.80
C SER A 15 8.03 -3.84 -10.90
N LEU A 16 8.15 -3.04 -9.84
CA LEU A 16 7.76 -1.63 -9.85
C LEU A 16 8.64 -0.80 -10.79
N ASP A 17 9.95 -1.05 -10.83
CA ASP A 17 10.85 -0.34 -11.74
C ASP A 17 10.47 -0.55 -13.22
N SER A 18 10.05 -1.78 -13.54
CA SER A 18 9.55 -2.16 -14.86
C SER A 18 8.14 -1.61 -15.13
N ALA A 19 7.25 -1.62 -14.13
CA ALA A 19 5.85 -1.20 -14.25
C ALA A 19 5.68 0.33 -14.31
N LEU A 20 6.59 1.11 -13.72
CA LEU A 20 6.53 2.57 -13.69
C LEU A 20 7.15 3.23 -14.94
N CYS A 21 6.87 2.65 -16.11
CA CYS A 21 7.21 3.22 -17.42
C CYS A 21 6.00 3.98 -18.00
N LEU A 22 5.46 4.91 -17.22
CA LEU A 22 4.21 5.60 -17.54
C LEU A 22 4.42 6.75 -18.53
N ARG A 23 3.42 7.00 -19.38
CA ARG A 23 3.40 8.12 -20.31
C ARG A 23 2.09 8.88 -20.21
N ASN A 24 2.13 10.17 -20.54
CA ASN A 24 0.91 10.94 -20.71
C ASN A 24 0.10 10.36 -21.88
N PHE A 25 -1.12 9.90 -21.59
CA PHE A 25 -2.00 9.27 -22.56
C PHE A 25 -3.42 9.79 -22.35
N PRO A 26 -3.90 10.71 -23.22
CA PRO A 26 -5.28 11.18 -23.21
C PRO A 26 -6.28 10.06 -23.49
N SER A 27 -7.50 10.21 -22.97
CA SER A 27 -8.58 9.23 -23.15
C SER A 27 -8.98 9.13 -24.63
N GLN A 28 -9.14 7.90 -25.12
CA GLN A 28 -9.64 7.62 -26.47
C GLN A 28 -11.18 7.68 -26.57
N THR A 29 -11.87 7.48 -25.44
CA THR A 29 -13.34 7.37 -25.39
C THR A 29 -14.01 8.71 -25.10
N VAL A 30 -13.38 9.57 -24.30
CA VAL A 30 -13.95 10.86 -23.89
C VAL A 30 -13.03 11.99 -24.28
N GLU A 31 -13.54 12.91 -25.11
CA GLU A 31 -12.79 14.07 -25.59
C GLU A 31 -12.29 14.93 -24.41
N ARG A 32 -11.03 15.39 -24.49
CA ARG A 32 -10.39 16.30 -23.50
C ARG A 32 -10.26 15.74 -22.09
N HIS A 33 -10.44 14.44 -21.88
CA HIS A 33 -10.22 13.79 -20.61
C HIS A 33 -8.87 13.08 -20.57
N ASN A 34 -8.22 13.10 -19.40
CA ASN A 34 -7.02 12.31 -19.12
C ASN A 34 -7.23 11.67 -17.75
N LYS A 35 -7.52 10.36 -17.76
CA LYS A 35 -7.88 9.60 -16.57
C LYS A 35 -6.98 8.36 -16.47
N PRO A 36 -6.72 7.86 -15.26
CA PRO A 36 -5.93 6.65 -15.06
C PRO A 36 -6.63 5.45 -15.70
N GLU A 37 -6.02 4.86 -16.73
CA GLU A 37 -6.59 3.73 -17.48
C GLU A 37 -6.78 2.49 -16.60
N VAL A 38 -5.90 2.27 -15.62
CA VAL A 38 -6.02 1.13 -14.68
C VAL A 38 -7.28 1.17 -13.81
N GLU A 39 -7.84 2.36 -13.56
CA GLU A 39 -9.08 2.51 -12.77
C GLU A 39 -10.34 2.45 -13.66
N LEU A 40 -10.25 2.92 -14.91
CA LEU A 40 -11.41 2.93 -15.82
C LEU A 40 -11.65 1.58 -16.49
N GLN A 41 -10.58 0.88 -16.88
CA GLN A 41 -10.62 -0.43 -17.53
C GLN A 41 -11.52 -0.51 -18.78
N MET A 42 -11.70 0.62 -19.48
CA MET A 42 -12.53 0.70 -20.69
C MET A 42 -11.81 0.15 -21.93
N SER A 43 -10.49 0.37 -22.00
CA SER A 43 -9.63 0.02 -23.12
C SER A 43 -8.66 -1.08 -22.71
N LYS A 44 -8.94 -2.32 -23.10
CA LYS A 44 -8.13 -3.50 -22.70
C LYS A 44 -6.72 -3.46 -23.27
N GLU A 45 -6.54 -2.84 -24.43
CA GLU A 45 -5.26 -2.64 -25.11
C GLU A 45 -4.30 -1.72 -24.34
N LEU A 46 -4.81 -0.91 -23.40
CA LEU A 46 -4.02 0.01 -22.57
C LEU A 46 -3.65 -0.60 -21.22
N LEU A 47 -4.26 -1.74 -20.87
CA LEU A 47 -3.99 -2.49 -19.66
C LEU A 47 -2.87 -3.49 -19.91
N LEU A 48 -1.94 -3.60 -18.96
CA LEU A 48 -0.90 -4.61 -18.97
C LEU A 48 -1.28 -5.76 -18.04
N ASN A 49 -0.57 -6.88 -18.17
CA ASN A 49 -0.84 -8.07 -17.36
C ASN A 49 -0.60 -7.76 -15.87
N PRO A 50 -1.59 -7.99 -14.99
CA PRO A 50 -1.39 -7.88 -13.55
C PRO A 50 -0.36 -8.90 -13.06
N VAL A 51 0.49 -8.48 -12.13
CA VAL A 51 1.50 -9.32 -11.50
C VAL A 51 1.20 -9.43 -10.02
N LEU A 52 1.03 -10.66 -9.53
CA LEU A 52 0.86 -10.96 -8.11
C LEU A 52 2.16 -11.53 -7.55
N ILE A 53 2.71 -10.88 -6.54
CA ILE A 53 3.90 -11.33 -5.81
C ILE A 53 3.46 -11.70 -4.41
N CYS A 54 3.65 -12.96 -4.02
CA CYS A 54 3.28 -13.46 -2.70
C CYS A 54 4.54 -13.86 -1.92
N ARG A 55 4.60 -13.46 -0.65
CA ARG A 55 5.61 -13.99 0.29
C ARG A 55 5.07 -15.21 1.03
N ASN A 56 3.81 -15.14 1.43
CA ASN A 56 3.05 -16.20 2.09
C ASN A 56 1.55 -16.02 1.76
N GLU A 57 0.67 -16.80 2.38
CA GLU A 57 -0.78 -16.73 2.13
C GLU A 57 -1.42 -15.40 2.56
N GLN A 58 -0.80 -14.69 3.53
CA GLN A 58 -1.31 -13.45 4.12
C GLN A 58 -0.69 -12.19 3.49
N GLU A 59 0.59 -12.26 3.14
CA GLU A 59 1.40 -11.18 2.57
C GLU A 59 1.52 -11.33 1.06
N LYS A 60 0.83 -10.46 0.35
CA LYS A 60 0.83 -10.41 -1.12
C LYS A 60 0.76 -8.97 -1.61
N CYS A 61 1.36 -8.72 -2.76
CA CYS A 61 1.35 -7.45 -3.46
C CYS A 61 0.88 -7.68 -4.90
N LEU A 62 -0.19 -6.99 -5.29
CA LEU A 62 -0.71 -6.98 -6.65
C LEU A 62 -0.32 -5.68 -7.34
N ILE A 63 0.34 -5.81 -8.48
CA ILE A 63 0.74 -4.70 -9.33
C ILE A 63 -0.06 -4.79 -10.63
N GLU A 64 -0.86 -3.77 -10.91
CA GLU A 64 -1.68 -3.66 -12.11
C GLU A 64 -1.17 -2.48 -12.93
N PRO A 65 -0.35 -2.72 -13.96
CA PRO A 65 0.19 -1.66 -14.78
C PRO A 65 -0.75 -1.31 -15.94
N SER A 66 -0.69 -0.06 -16.39
CA SER A 66 -1.31 0.43 -17.61
C SER A 66 -0.39 1.45 -18.29
N ILE A 67 -0.80 1.98 -19.44
CA ILE A 67 0.02 2.95 -20.20
C ILE A 67 0.32 4.26 -19.44
N ASN A 68 -0.63 4.76 -18.64
CA ASN A 68 -0.53 6.08 -18.00
C ASN A 68 -0.65 6.05 -16.48
N SER A 69 -0.90 4.86 -15.90
CA SER A 69 -1.07 4.67 -14.47
C SER A 69 -0.74 3.24 -14.03
N THR A 70 -0.26 3.07 -12.80
CA THR A 70 -0.03 1.76 -12.18
C THR A 70 -0.68 1.75 -10.81
N ARG A 71 -1.48 0.71 -10.55
CA ARG A 71 -2.08 0.46 -9.24
C ARG A 71 -1.26 -0.59 -8.51
N VAL A 72 -0.98 -0.35 -7.23
CA VAL A 72 -0.21 -1.25 -6.37
C VAL A 72 -1.02 -1.52 -5.12
N SER A 73 -1.48 -2.75 -4.93
CA SER A 73 -2.33 -3.14 -3.81
C SER A 73 -1.61 -4.13 -2.91
N ILE A 74 -1.63 -3.90 -1.61
CA ILE A 74 -0.80 -4.63 -0.63
C ILE A 74 -1.71 -5.23 0.44
N CYS A 75 -1.42 -6.48 0.80
CA CYS A 75 -1.92 -7.14 2.00
C CYS A 75 -0.81 -7.18 3.05
N ILE A 76 -1.14 -6.77 4.26
CA ILE A 76 -0.22 -6.71 5.39
C ILE A 76 -0.42 -7.96 6.24
N LYS A 77 0.67 -8.45 6.83
CA LYS A 77 0.61 -9.56 7.78
C LYS A 77 -0.21 -9.16 9.01
N LYS A 78 -1.10 -10.05 9.46
CA LYS A 78 -1.89 -9.88 10.69
C LYS A 78 -1.80 -11.18 11.48
N ALA A 79 -1.09 -11.15 12.61
CA ALA A 79 -0.89 -12.34 13.43
C ALA A 79 -2.08 -12.62 14.35
N ASP A 80 -2.84 -11.58 14.74
CA ASP A 80 -3.98 -11.70 15.64
C ASP A 80 -5.09 -10.67 15.36
N GLU A 81 -6.18 -10.77 16.13
CA GLU A 81 -7.34 -9.87 16.03
C GLU A 81 -6.97 -8.42 16.37
N ILE A 82 -6.05 -8.21 17.32
CA ILE A 82 -5.59 -6.88 17.71
C ILE A 82 -4.86 -6.22 16.54
N GLU A 83 -3.91 -6.90 15.91
CA GLU A 83 -3.21 -6.42 14.73
C GLU A 83 -4.16 -6.18 13.56
N THR A 84 -5.19 -7.01 13.40
CA THR A 84 -6.23 -6.80 12.39
C THR A 84 -6.95 -5.47 12.59
N ILE A 85 -7.34 -5.15 13.83
CA ILE A 85 -8.01 -3.89 14.16
C ILE A 85 -7.04 -2.71 14.04
N LEU A 86 -5.80 -2.84 14.52
CA LEU A 86 -4.77 -1.81 14.44
C LEU A 86 -4.42 -1.48 12.99
N SER A 87 -4.16 -2.50 12.17
CA SER A 87 -3.91 -2.37 10.73
C SER A 87 -5.06 -1.65 10.03
N HIS A 88 -6.31 -2.10 10.27
CA HIS A 88 -7.49 -1.46 9.68
C HIS A 88 -7.63 0.02 10.08
N LYS A 89 -7.42 0.37 11.36
CA LYS A 89 -7.48 1.76 11.83
C LYS A 89 -6.34 2.62 11.27
N PHE A 90 -5.12 2.08 11.23
CA PHE A 90 -3.94 2.76 10.71
C PHE A 90 -4.09 3.06 9.21
N ASN A 91 -4.49 2.06 8.42
CA ASN A 91 -4.73 2.23 6.99
C ASN A 91 -5.84 3.25 6.74
N ARG A 92 -6.96 3.17 7.48
CA ARG A 92 -8.04 4.16 7.38
C ARG A 92 -7.56 5.58 7.69
N PHE A 93 -6.70 5.75 8.69
CA PHE A 93 -6.13 7.05 9.04
C PHE A 93 -5.28 7.63 7.90
N LEU A 94 -4.48 6.80 7.23
CA LEU A 94 -3.66 7.21 6.09
C LEU A 94 -4.53 7.56 4.88
N MET A 95 -5.51 6.72 4.56
CA MET A 95 -6.42 6.93 3.41
C MET A 95 -7.26 8.21 3.55
N GLN A 96 -7.64 8.57 4.78
CA GLN A 96 -8.33 9.85 5.04
C GLN A 96 -7.45 11.07 4.73
N ARG A 97 -6.13 10.92 4.62
CA ARG A 97 -5.15 11.96 4.29
C ARG A 97 -4.57 11.80 2.89
N ALA A 98 -5.21 11.02 2.02
CA ALA A 98 -4.79 10.80 0.64
C ALA A 98 -4.64 12.09 -0.19
N GLU A 99 -5.23 13.21 0.23
CA GLU A 99 -5.01 14.52 -0.43
C GLU A 99 -3.59 15.05 -0.23
N GLN A 100 -3.01 14.85 0.95
CA GLN A 100 -1.61 15.18 1.24
C GLN A 100 -0.69 14.06 0.78
N PHE A 101 -1.17 12.82 0.85
CA PHE A 101 -0.46 11.64 0.40
C PHE A 101 -0.88 11.26 -1.03
N ILE A 102 -0.42 12.07 -1.98
CA ILE A 102 -0.90 12.12 -3.37
C ILE A 102 -0.94 10.79 -4.14
N ILE A 103 -0.13 9.80 -3.77
CA ILE A 103 -0.11 8.49 -4.43
C ILE A 103 -1.03 7.46 -3.77
N MET A 104 -1.62 7.78 -2.62
CA MET A 104 -2.49 6.85 -1.88
C MET A 104 -3.92 6.88 -2.42
N ARG A 105 -4.52 5.71 -2.59
CA ARG A 105 -5.94 5.58 -2.96
C ARG A 105 -6.81 5.76 -1.70
N ARG A 106 -7.94 6.47 -1.86
CA ARG A 106 -8.89 6.74 -0.75
C ARG A 106 -9.59 5.49 -0.21
N VAL A 107 -9.69 4.46 -1.05
CA VAL A 107 -10.31 3.17 -0.76
C VAL A 107 -9.36 2.11 -1.32
N PRO A 108 -9.08 1.01 -0.62
CA PRO A 108 -8.25 -0.06 -1.16
C PRO A 108 -9.00 -0.85 -2.24
N VAL A 109 -8.29 -1.67 -3.01
CA VAL A 109 -8.91 -2.69 -3.84
C VAL A 109 -9.54 -3.76 -2.94
N GLU A 110 -10.65 -4.35 -3.38
CA GLU A 110 -11.33 -5.40 -2.63
C GLU A 110 -10.38 -6.59 -2.36
N GLY A 111 -10.36 -7.05 -1.11
CA GLY A 111 -9.45 -8.12 -0.68
C GLY A 111 -8.00 -7.68 -0.38
N TYR A 112 -7.70 -6.38 -0.46
CA TYR A 112 -6.42 -5.79 -0.08
C TYR A 112 -6.58 -4.76 1.04
N ASP A 113 -5.50 -4.50 1.77
CA ASP A 113 -5.53 -3.61 2.93
C ASP A 113 -5.34 -2.15 2.55
N MET A 114 -4.48 -1.90 1.56
CA MET A 114 -4.19 -0.58 1.01
C MET A 114 -3.86 -0.67 -0.47
N SER A 115 -4.07 0.45 -1.15
CA SER A 115 -3.69 0.61 -2.55
C SER A 115 -3.05 1.96 -2.81
N PHE A 116 -2.02 1.96 -3.63
CA PHE A 116 -1.42 3.13 -4.24
C PHE A 116 -1.86 3.24 -5.70
N LEU A 117 -2.01 4.48 -6.16
CA LEU A 117 -2.25 4.81 -7.56
C LEU A 117 -1.17 5.79 -8.02
N VAL A 118 -0.27 5.30 -8.87
CA VAL A 118 0.78 6.13 -9.47
C VAL A 118 0.33 6.50 -10.88
N VAL A 119 0.19 7.78 -11.18
CA VAL A 119 -0.14 8.27 -12.53
C VAL A 119 1.08 8.92 -13.17
N HIS A 120 1.06 9.10 -14.50
CA HIS A 120 2.17 9.74 -15.24
C HIS A 120 2.59 11.10 -14.66
N GLN A 121 1.64 11.92 -14.19
CA GLN A 121 1.91 13.24 -13.58
C GLN A 121 2.79 13.13 -12.32
N HIS A 122 2.72 12.00 -11.59
CA HIS A 122 3.60 11.77 -10.44
C HIS A 122 5.05 11.58 -10.90
N LEU A 123 5.28 10.95 -12.04
CA LEU A 123 6.63 10.74 -12.60
C LEU A 123 7.19 11.99 -13.30
N GLU A 124 6.33 12.94 -13.67
CA GLU A 124 6.76 14.25 -14.18
C GLU A 124 7.27 15.16 -13.04
N ASN A 125 6.66 15.07 -11.86
CA ASN A 125 6.99 15.92 -10.71
C ASN A 125 7.94 15.28 -9.71
N MET A 126 8.06 13.95 -9.68
CA MET A 126 8.87 13.20 -8.73
C MET A 126 9.76 12.18 -9.42
N TYR A 127 10.94 11.92 -8.85
CA TYR A 127 11.84 10.91 -9.39
C TYR A 127 11.28 9.49 -9.18
N LYS A 128 11.17 8.74 -10.29
CA LYS A 128 10.72 7.34 -10.30
C LYS A 128 11.35 6.50 -9.20
N HIS A 129 12.68 6.53 -9.09
CA HIS A 129 13.42 5.72 -8.12
C HIS A 129 13.09 6.09 -6.66
N LYS A 130 12.86 7.38 -6.35
CA LYS A 130 12.45 7.83 -5.02
C LYS A 130 11.03 7.39 -4.67
N LEU A 131 10.14 7.35 -5.66
CA LEU A 131 8.78 6.85 -5.47
C LEU A 131 8.77 5.34 -5.19
N ILE A 132 9.61 4.58 -5.89
CA ILE A 132 9.81 3.15 -5.61
C ILE A 132 10.41 2.95 -4.22
N ASP A 133 11.48 3.69 -3.89
CA ASP A 133 12.09 3.64 -2.55
C ASP A 133 11.05 3.89 -1.47
N PHE A 134 10.24 4.93 -1.65
CA PHE A 134 9.17 5.27 -0.73
C PHE A 134 8.17 4.11 -0.54
N ILE A 135 7.68 3.48 -1.62
CA ILE A 135 6.74 2.35 -1.50
C ILE A 135 7.39 1.17 -0.76
N ILE A 136 8.65 0.86 -1.06
CA ILE A 136 9.37 -0.24 -0.41
C ILE A 136 9.61 0.07 1.08
N THR A 137 10.09 1.25 1.42
CA THR A 137 10.28 1.68 2.81
C THR A 137 8.96 1.67 3.58
N PHE A 138 7.87 2.13 2.95
CA PHE A 138 6.54 2.07 3.54
C PHE A 138 6.12 0.62 3.85
N MET A 139 6.38 -0.33 2.94
CA MET A 139 6.13 -1.75 3.18
C MET A 139 7.00 -2.36 4.28
N GLU A 140 8.23 -1.88 4.46
CA GLU A 140 9.13 -2.32 5.54
C GLU A 140 8.73 -1.79 6.92
N ASP A 141 8.26 -0.54 6.97
CA ASP A 141 8.01 0.15 8.23
C ASP A 141 6.61 -0.10 8.78
N ILE A 142 5.63 -0.44 7.94
CA ILE A 142 4.26 -0.69 8.40
C ILE A 142 4.17 -1.85 9.40
N ASP A 143 4.94 -2.92 9.19
CA ASP A 143 4.97 -4.07 10.09
C ASP A 143 5.56 -3.68 11.46
N LYS A 144 6.58 -2.81 11.45
CA LYS A 144 7.20 -2.29 12.69
C LYS A 144 6.22 -1.39 13.44
N GLU A 145 5.57 -0.47 12.73
CA GLU A 145 4.62 0.47 13.33
C GLU A 145 3.42 -0.26 13.96
N ILE A 146 2.87 -1.28 13.29
CA ILE A 146 1.79 -2.11 13.85
C ILE A 146 2.26 -2.86 15.11
N SER A 147 3.47 -3.40 15.08
CA SER A 147 4.07 -4.09 16.22
C SER A 147 4.28 -3.14 17.41
N GLU A 148 4.78 -1.93 17.16
CA GLU A 148 4.98 -0.89 18.18
C GLU A 148 3.65 -0.41 18.77
N MET A 149 2.63 -0.20 17.94
CA MET A 149 1.27 0.14 18.40
C MET A 149 0.70 -0.93 19.32
N LYS A 150 0.89 -2.22 19.00
CA LYS A 150 0.45 -3.35 19.82
C LYS A 150 1.15 -3.38 21.18
N ILE A 151 2.48 -3.18 21.19
CA ILE A 151 3.27 -3.11 22.43
C ILE A 151 2.78 -1.93 23.29
N SER A 152 2.58 -0.76 22.69
CA SER A 152 2.07 0.44 23.37
C SER A 152 0.67 0.23 23.95
N LEU A 153 -0.21 -0.47 23.24
CA LEU A 153 -1.56 -0.80 23.70
C LEU A 153 -1.51 -1.71 24.93
N ASN A 154 -0.71 -2.79 24.88
CA ASN A 154 -0.57 -3.73 25.99
C ASN A 154 0.08 -3.08 27.23
N ALA A 155 1.11 -2.25 27.03
CA ALA A 155 1.75 -1.51 28.12
C ALA A 155 0.76 -0.57 28.82
N ARG A 156 -0.03 0.19 28.05
CA ARG A 156 -1.08 1.06 28.60
C ARG A 156 -2.17 0.28 29.32
N GLY A 157 -2.61 -0.84 28.76
CA GLY A 157 -3.59 -1.73 29.41
C GLY A 157 -3.11 -2.19 30.78
N ARG A 158 -1.83 -2.56 30.91
CA ARG A 158 -1.22 -2.97 32.19
C ARG A 158 -1.17 -1.82 33.20
N ILE A 159 -0.83 -0.61 32.77
CA ILE A 159 -0.80 0.58 33.64
C ILE A 159 -2.21 0.85 34.19
N VAL A 160 -3.22 0.89 33.31
CA VAL A 160 -4.61 1.15 33.71
C VAL A 160 -5.11 0.10 34.70
N ALA A 161 -4.85 -1.18 34.44
CA ALA A 161 -5.23 -2.26 35.35
C ALA A 161 -4.53 -2.15 36.71
N THR A 162 -3.23 -1.85 36.72
CA THR A 162 -2.45 -1.67 37.97
C THR A 162 -2.99 -0.49 38.78
N GLU A 163 -3.23 0.66 38.15
CA GLU A 163 -3.75 1.85 38.84
C GLU A 163 -5.17 1.63 39.37
N PHE A 164 -6.03 0.91 38.64
CA PHE A 164 -7.36 0.56 39.13
C PHE A 164 -7.30 -0.36 40.36
N MET A 165 -6.43 -1.38 40.35
CA MET A 165 -6.31 -2.32 41.48
C MET A 165 -5.77 -1.68 42.76
N LYS A 166 -4.93 -0.64 42.65
CA LYS A 166 -4.47 0.16 43.80
C LYS A 166 -5.61 0.84 44.56
N GLN A 167 -6.79 1.04 43.95
CA GLN A 167 -7.95 1.62 44.64
C GLN A 167 -8.64 0.63 45.59
N PHE A 168 -8.36 -0.67 45.45
CA PHE A 168 -8.95 -1.73 46.27
C PHE A 168 -7.98 -2.30 47.32
N THR A 169 -6.75 -1.80 47.36
CA THR A 169 -5.71 -2.17 48.34
C THR A 169 -5.42 -0.97 49.22
#